data_AF-A0A373DYY6-F1
#
_entry.id   AF-A0A373DYY6-F1
#
_cell.length_a   1.000
_cell.length_b   1.000
_cell.length_c   1.000
_cell.angle_alpha   90.00
_cell.angle_beta   90.00
_cell.angle_gamma   90.00
#
_symmetry.space_group_name_H-M   'P 1'
#
loop_
_entity.id
_entity.type
_entity.pdbx_description
1 polymer ?
#
loop_
_entity_poly.entity_id
_entity_poly.type
_entity_poly.pdbx_seq_one_letter_code
_entity_poly.pdbx_strand_id
1 'polypeptide(L)'
;MESVRDEAENPVLEGAPSAAATGGAALARVAETVRTMVRPGGCAWHAAQTHESLTRYLVEETAELIDAIERELPAEEVRSELGDVLYQVLFHAALAERDGEAYDLAAVADALNEKLVARHPHVFGDRGYMSVEELNVEWERLKEDAAGEDRGSRSPLDGIPAGMPSLARAAKVVDRLRRAGLIEPAVTERSPEDPLAAITGPDEQRLAEFGIGDAMLALVLRAGAAGVDPDRALRLAVDRLAARAMHD
;
A
#
# COMPACT_ATOMS: atom_id res chain seq x y z
N MET A 1 -31.25 41.33 -38.62
CA MET A 1 -30.19 40.32 -38.42
C MET A 1 -30.22 39.95 -36.95
N GLU A 2 -31.28 39.26 -36.55
CA GLU A 2 -31.49 38.78 -35.19
C GLU A 2 -30.90 37.37 -35.10
N SER A 3 -29.96 37.19 -34.18
CA SER A 3 -29.29 35.93 -33.87
C SER A 3 -30.20 35.14 -32.94
N VAL A 4 -30.82 34.09 -33.47
CA VAL A 4 -31.45 33.03 -32.68
C VAL A 4 -30.32 32.24 -32.02
N ARG A 5 -30.26 32.27 -30.69
CA ARG A 5 -29.46 31.33 -29.90
C ARG A 5 -30.32 30.10 -29.68
N ASP A 6 -29.83 28.97 -30.17
CA ASP A 6 -30.41 27.64 -30.02
C ASP A 6 -30.13 27.17 -28.59
N GLU A 7 -31.17 27.15 -27.74
CA GLU A 7 -31.13 26.50 -26.43
C GLU A 7 -31.25 24.99 -26.67
N ALA A 8 -30.11 24.31 -26.74
CA ALA A 8 -30.08 22.85 -26.73
C ALA A 8 -30.49 22.36 -25.32
N GLU A 9 -31.77 22.05 -25.15
CA GLU A 9 -32.27 21.25 -24.04
C GLU A 9 -31.52 19.90 -24.00
N ASN A 10 -30.83 19.65 -22.89
CA ASN A 10 -30.14 18.40 -22.64
C ASN A 10 -31.18 17.37 -22.17
N PRO A 11 -31.46 16.29 -22.93
CA PRO A 11 -32.50 15.35 -22.54
C PRO A 11 -32.03 14.60 -21.29
N VAL A 12 -32.84 14.66 -20.23
CA VAL A 12 -32.67 13.84 -19.03
C VAL A 12 -32.81 12.39 -19.45
N LEU A 13 -31.69 11.69 -19.62
CA LEU A 13 -31.67 10.25 -19.77
C LEU A 13 -32.04 9.63 -18.42
N GLU A 14 -33.29 9.15 -18.29
CA GLU A 14 -33.68 8.18 -17.27
C GLU A 14 -32.82 6.92 -17.45
N GLY A 15 -31.69 6.88 -16.75
CA GLY A 15 -30.63 5.89 -16.93
C GLY A 15 -30.68 4.78 -15.87
N ALA A 16 -30.36 3.57 -16.30
CA ALA A 16 -30.04 2.42 -15.45
C ALA A 16 -29.16 2.81 -14.24
N PRO A 17 -29.26 2.09 -13.10
CA PRO A 17 -28.45 2.40 -11.92
C PRO A 17 -26.98 2.50 -12.28
N SER A 18 -26.32 3.59 -11.84
CA SER A 18 -24.89 3.82 -12.04
C SER A 18 -24.07 2.58 -11.66
N ALA A 19 -22.92 2.39 -12.33
CA ALA A 19 -21.96 1.34 -11.97
C ALA A 19 -21.61 1.38 -10.47
N ALA A 20 -21.60 2.57 -9.86
CA ALA A 20 -21.40 2.75 -8.42
C ALA A 20 -22.57 2.17 -7.58
N ALA A 21 -23.81 2.35 -8.01
CA ALA A 21 -24.98 1.80 -7.32
C ALA A 21 -25.04 0.26 -7.45
N THR A 22 -24.68 -0.27 -8.62
CA THR A 22 -24.60 -1.71 -8.85
C THR A 22 -23.44 -2.33 -8.05
N GLY A 23 -22.30 -1.64 -7.97
CA GLY A 23 -21.14 -2.03 -7.15
C GLY A 23 -21.44 -2.03 -5.67
N GLY A 24 -22.14 -1.01 -5.15
CA GLY A 24 -22.56 -0.95 -3.75
C GLY A 24 -23.44 -2.13 -3.35
N ALA A 25 -24.40 -2.52 -4.20
CA ALA A 25 -25.22 -3.70 -3.96
C ALA A 25 -24.42 -5.00 -3.98
N ALA A 26 -23.40 -5.12 -4.85
CA ALA A 26 -22.52 -6.29 -4.87
C ALA A 26 -21.66 -6.38 -3.60
N LEU A 27 -21.08 -5.26 -3.17
CA LEU A 27 -20.27 -5.19 -1.95
C LEU A 27 -21.10 -5.54 -0.72
N ALA A 28 -22.33 -5.02 -0.62
CA ALA A 28 -23.24 -5.35 0.49
C ALA A 28 -23.55 -6.86 0.56
N ARG A 29 -23.73 -7.53 -0.59
CA ARG A 29 -23.99 -8.99 -0.62
C ARG A 29 -22.81 -9.80 -0.10
N VAL A 30 -21.58 -9.48 -0.53
CA VAL A 30 -20.40 -10.21 -0.08
C VAL A 30 -20.09 -9.89 1.40
N ALA A 31 -20.28 -8.65 1.84
CA ALA A 31 -20.13 -8.28 3.25
C ALA A 31 -21.07 -9.11 4.15
N GLU A 32 -22.35 -9.25 3.79
CA GLU A 32 -23.29 -10.08 4.56
C GLU A 32 -22.92 -11.58 4.52
N THR A 33 -22.36 -12.05 3.40
CA THR A 33 -21.87 -13.43 3.28
C THR A 33 -20.73 -13.67 4.28
N VAL A 34 -19.73 -12.78 4.33
CA VAL A 34 -18.61 -12.87 5.29
C VAL A 34 -19.12 -12.79 6.72
N ARG A 35 -19.97 -11.82 7.03
CA ARG A 35 -20.60 -11.67 8.35
C ARG A 35 -21.35 -12.93 8.80
N THR A 36 -22.07 -13.58 7.88
CA THR A 36 -22.74 -14.85 8.13
C THR A 36 -21.77 -15.98 8.44
N MET A 37 -20.59 -16.01 7.82
CA MET A 37 -19.55 -17.00 8.12
C MET A 37 -18.91 -16.76 9.49
N VAL A 38 -18.66 -15.50 9.86
CA VAL A 38 -17.93 -15.09 11.07
C VAL A 38 -18.76 -15.19 12.36
N ARG A 39 -20.07 -14.98 12.27
CA ARG A 39 -20.96 -14.97 13.45
C ARG A 39 -20.97 -16.33 14.18
N PRO A 40 -21.32 -16.36 15.49
CA PRO A 40 -21.55 -17.61 16.21
C PRO A 40 -22.56 -18.52 15.50
N GLY A 41 -22.21 -19.79 15.31
CA GLY A 41 -23.03 -20.75 14.57
C GLY A 41 -22.98 -20.62 13.03
N GLY A 42 -22.11 -19.76 12.50
CA GLY A 42 -21.76 -19.71 11.07
C GLY A 42 -20.79 -20.81 10.68
N CYS A 43 -19.61 -20.45 10.18
CA CYS A 43 -18.54 -21.40 9.87
C CYS A 43 -17.58 -21.53 11.06
N ALA A 44 -17.34 -22.76 11.52
CA ALA A 44 -16.47 -23.01 12.68
C ALA A 44 -15.04 -22.46 12.50
N TRP A 45 -14.49 -22.52 11.27
CA TRP A 45 -13.16 -21.98 10.99
C TRP A 45 -13.15 -20.45 11.07
N HIS A 46 -14.13 -19.79 10.45
CA HIS A 46 -14.22 -18.33 10.44
C HIS A 46 -14.50 -17.76 11.83
N ALA A 47 -15.41 -18.39 12.57
CA ALA A 47 -15.74 -18.01 13.94
C ALA A 47 -14.54 -18.16 14.90
N ALA A 48 -13.56 -19.00 14.57
CA ALA A 48 -12.34 -19.18 15.38
C ALA A 48 -11.22 -18.17 15.07
N GLN A 49 -11.33 -17.35 14.03
CA GLN A 49 -10.28 -16.41 13.65
C GLN A 49 -10.24 -15.16 14.53
N THR A 50 -9.05 -14.57 14.62
CA THR A 50 -8.75 -13.28 15.23
C THR A 50 -8.02 -12.38 14.22
N HIS A 51 -7.84 -11.10 14.54
CA HIS A 51 -7.04 -10.21 13.69
C HIS A 51 -5.62 -10.74 13.48
N GLU A 52 -5.00 -11.26 14.54
CA GLU A 52 -3.62 -11.78 14.51
C GLU A 52 -3.50 -13.04 13.64
N SER A 53 -4.46 -13.99 13.77
CA SER A 53 -4.41 -15.23 12.99
C SER A 53 -4.57 -14.98 11.49
N LEU A 54 -5.22 -13.88 11.11
CA LEU A 54 -5.45 -13.50 9.72
C LEU A 54 -4.26 -12.79 9.05
N THR A 55 -3.31 -12.25 9.82
CA THR A 55 -2.18 -11.47 9.27
C THR A 55 -1.36 -12.24 8.24
N ARG A 56 -1.15 -13.55 8.44
CA ARG A 56 -0.45 -14.41 7.46
C ARG A 56 -1.17 -14.46 6.12
N TYR A 57 -2.50 -14.58 6.13
CA TYR A 57 -3.30 -14.68 4.91
C TYR A 57 -3.32 -13.34 4.20
N LEU A 58 -3.43 -12.22 4.93
CA LEU A 58 -3.30 -10.89 4.32
C LEU A 58 -1.97 -10.69 3.59
N VAL A 59 -0.86 -11.20 4.15
CA VAL A 59 0.44 -11.17 3.48
C VAL A 59 0.47 -12.08 2.25
N GLU A 60 -0.08 -13.29 2.36
CA GLU A 60 -0.23 -14.25 1.25
C GLU A 60 -1.04 -13.63 0.09
N GLU A 61 -2.27 -13.15 0.32
CA GLU A 61 -3.13 -12.56 -0.74
C GLU A 61 -2.51 -11.30 -1.36
N THR A 62 -1.81 -10.49 -0.56
CA THR A 62 -1.09 -9.32 -1.09
C THR A 62 0.04 -9.75 -2.03
N ALA A 63 0.74 -10.83 -1.68
CA ALA A 63 1.81 -11.37 -2.52
C ALA A 63 1.27 -12.01 -3.81
N GLU A 64 0.14 -12.71 -3.75
CA GLU A 64 -0.53 -13.30 -4.92
C GLU A 64 -1.04 -12.21 -5.88
N LEU A 65 -1.64 -11.13 -5.35
CA LEU A 65 -1.98 -9.95 -6.16
C LEU A 65 -0.76 -9.31 -6.83
N ILE A 66 0.36 -9.19 -6.10
CA ILE A 66 1.62 -8.69 -6.68
C ILE A 66 2.10 -9.62 -7.80
N ASP A 67 2.10 -10.94 -7.59
CA ASP A 67 2.51 -11.93 -8.60
C ASP A 67 1.64 -11.82 -9.86
N ALA A 68 0.32 -11.73 -9.68
CA ALA A 68 -0.63 -11.60 -10.78
C ALA A 68 -0.37 -10.36 -11.64
N ILE A 69 -0.05 -9.23 -11.01
CA ILE A 69 0.28 -7.97 -11.70
C ILE A 69 1.66 -8.07 -12.37
N GLU A 70 2.69 -8.52 -11.64
CA GLU A 70 4.08 -8.52 -12.13
C GLU A 70 4.32 -9.53 -13.25
N ARG A 71 3.54 -10.62 -13.29
CA ARG A 71 3.58 -11.63 -14.35
C ARG A 71 2.59 -11.37 -15.48
N GLU A 72 1.89 -10.25 -15.43
CA GLU A 72 0.89 -9.85 -16.44
C GLU A 72 -0.15 -10.96 -16.67
N LEU A 73 -0.63 -11.58 -15.57
CA LEU A 73 -1.65 -12.61 -15.64
C LEU A 73 -2.96 -12.06 -16.23
N PRO A 74 -3.82 -12.93 -16.77
CA PRO A 74 -5.12 -12.52 -17.30
C PRO A 74 -5.95 -11.71 -16.31
N ALA A 75 -6.80 -10.81 -16.82
CA ALA A 75 -7.57 -9.88 -15.99
C ALA A 75 -8.50 -10.59 -15.00
N GLU A 76 -8.96 -11.81 -15.29
CA GLU A 76 -9.74 -12.64 -14.39
C GLU A 76 -8.97 -13.07 -13.14
N GLU A 77 -7.67 -13.36 -13.27
CA GLU A 77 -6.79 -13.76 -12.16
C GLU A 77 -6.52 -12.52 -11.28
N VAL A 78 -6.12 -11.40 -11.89
CA VAL A 78 -5.92 -10.13 -11.15
C VAL A 78 -7.20 -9.72 -10.40
N ARG A 79 -8.38 -9.93 -11.02
CA ARG A 79 -9.67 -9.68 -10.37
C ARG A 79 -9.93 -10.65 -9.21
N SER A 80 -9.51 -11.90 -9.30
CA SER A 80 -9.61 -12.88 -8.22
C SER A 80 -8.80 -12.41 -7.01
N GLU A 81 -7.52 -12.10 -7.23
CA GLU A 81 -6.61 -11.66 -6.16
C GLU A 81 -7.05 -10.34 -5.51
N LEU A 82 -7.58 -9.39 -6.30
CA LEU A 82 -8.22 -8.19 -5.75
C LEU A 82 -9.43 -8.53 -4.85
N GLY A 83 -10.16 -9.57 -5.20
CA GLY A 83 -11.25 -10.12 -4.41
C GLY A 83 -10.77 -10.69 -3.09
N ASP A 84 -9.64 -11.39 -3.07
CA ASP A 84 -9.08 -11.99 -1.85
C ASP A 84 -8.50 -10.94 -0.90
N VAL A 85 -7.86 -9.89 -1.43
CA VAL A 85 -7.48 -8.72 -0.63
C VAL A 85 -8.71 -7.98 -0.07
N LEU A 86 -9.78 -7.80 -0.88
CA LEU A 86 -11.03 -7.24 -0.40
C LEU A 86 -11.66 -8.11 0.69
N TYR A 87 -11.62 -9.43 0.52
CA TYR A 87 -12.15 -10.39 1.50
C TYR A 87 -11.46 -10.23 2.86
N GLN A 88 -10.14 -10.02 2.91
CA GLN A 88 -9.43 -9.75 4.18
C GLN A 88 -9.98 -8.50 4.89
N VAL A 89 -10.25 -7.41 4.15
CA VAL A 89 -10.86 -6.20 4.73
C VAL A 89 -12.25 -6.48 5.29
N LEU A 90 -13.09 -7.21 4.54
CA LEU A 90 -14.43 -7.60 4.98
C LEU A 90 -14.38 -8.50 6.22
N PHE A 91 -13.41 -9.41 6.28
CA PHE A 91 -13.26 -10.34 7.40
C PHE A 91 -12.84 -9.59 8.67
N HIS A 92 -11.84 -8.72 8.61
CA HIS A 92 -11.46 -7.90 9.76
C HIS A 92 -12.59 -7.00 10.25
N ALA A 93 -13.37 -6.39 9.34
CA ALA A 93 -14.54 -5.61 9.72
C ALA A 93 -15.63 -6.46 10.41
N ALA A 94 -15.86 -7.69 9.94
CA ALA A 94 -16.80 -8.61 10.55
C ALA A 94 -16.32 -9.15 11.92
N LEU A 95 -15.00 -9.32 12.12
CA LEU A 95 -14.43 -9.66 13.42
C LEU A 95 -14.64 -8.52 14.43
N ALA A 96 -14.37 -7.28 14.02
CA ALA A 96 -14.58 -6.10 14.84
C ALA A 96 -16.04 -5.99 15.30
N GLU A 97 -17.01 -6.19 14.39
CA GLU A 97 -18.43 -6.22 14.75
C GLU A 97 -18.76 -7.38 15.71
N ARG A 98 -18.27 -8.60 15.43
CA ARG A 98 -18.51 -9.80 16.26
C ARG A 98 -18.00 -9.60 17.68
N ASP A 99 -16.83 -9.02 17.84
CA ASP A 99 -16.13 -8.87 19.11
C ASP A 99 -16.53 -7.58 19.86
N GLY A 100 -17.41 -6.77 19.27
CA GLY A 100 -17.94 -5.55 19.88
C GLY A 100 -16.93 -4.39 19.88
N GLU A 101 -16.00 -4.37 18.93
CA GLU A 101 -15.10 -3.25 18.71
C GLU A 101 -15.87 -2.01 18.21
N ALA A 102 -15.26 -0.84 18.32
CA ALA A 102 -15.91 0.45 18.06
C ALA A 102 -16.04 0.80 16.56
N TYR A 103 -16.00 -0.18 15.65
CA TYR A 103 -16.13 0.03 14.20
C TYR A 103 -16.66 -1.21 13.48
N ASP A 104 -17.20 -0.97 12.29
CA ASP A 104 -17.65 -1.97 11.32
C ASP A 104 -17.14 -1.60 9.91
N LEU A 105 -17.64 -2.29 8.88
CA LEU A 105 -17.26 -2.01 7.49
C LEU A 105 -17.64 -0.57 7.05
N ALA A 106 -18.79 -0.06 7.50
CA ALA A 106 -19.24 1.28 7.13
C ALA A 106 -18.31 2.33 7.72
N ALA A 107 -17.96 2.20 9.00
CA ALA A 107 -17.00 3.07 9.67
C ALA A 107 -15.63 3.06 8.98
N VAL A 108 -15.15 1.90 8.52
CA VAL A 108 -13.89 1.79 7.74
C VAL A 108 -14.00 2.55 6.41
N ALA A 109 -15.09 2.37 5.68
CA ALA A 109 -15.32 3.01 4.38
C ALA A 109 -15.47 4.54 4.52
N ASP A 110 -16.24 5.00 5.51
CA ASP A 110 -16.46 6.42 5.79
C ASP A 110 -15.16 7.11 6.19
N ALA A 111 -14.40 6.52 7.12
CA ALA A 111 -13.10 7.05 7.53
C ALA A 111 -12.09 7.09 6.37
N LEU A 112 -12.13 6.10 5.46
CA LEU A 112 -11.32 6.14 4.24
C LEU A 112 -11.77 7.27 3.31
N ASN A 113 -13.07 7.41 3.06
CA ASN A 113 -13.62 8.42 2.18
C ASN A 113 -13.32 9.84 2.68
N GLU A 114 -13.59 10.13 3.96
CA GLU A 114 -13.27 11.41 4.60
C GLU A 114 -11.77 11.74 4.45
N LYS A 115 -10.90 10.77 4.73
CA LYS A 115 -9.44 10.92 4.59
C LYS A 115 -9.03 11.18 3.15
N LEU A 116 -9.63 10.51 2.17
CA LEU A 116 -9.31 10.71 0.76
C LEU A 116 -9.81 12.08 0.27
N VAL A 117 -11.04 12.47 0.60
CA VAL A 117 -11.59 13.79 0.23
C VAL A 117 -10.76 14.91 0.85
N ALA A 118 -10.45 14.82 2.15
CA ALA A 118 -9.66 15.83 2.85
C ALA A 118 -8.23 15.98 2.30
N ARG A 119 -7.63 14.89 1.79
CA ARG A 119 -6.27 14.90 1.23
C ARG A 119 -6.19 15.25 -0.26
N HIS A 120 -7.33 15.43 -0.94
CA HIS A 120 -7.38 15.82 -2.35
C HIS A 120 -8.22 17.09 -2.58
N PRO A 121 -7.90 18.23 -1.95
CA PRO A 121 -8.62 19.49 -2.17
C PRO A 121 -8.48 20.01 -3.62
N HIS A 122 -7.49 19.54 -4.37
CA HIS A 122 -7.34 19.79 -5.82
C HIS A 122 -8.38 19.06 -6.68
N VAL A 123 -8.95 17.95 -6.18
CA VAL A 123 -10.03 17.22 -6.87
C VAL A 123 -11.40 17.63 -6.34
N PHE A 124 -11.56 17.70 -5.01
CA PHE A 124 -12.86 17.86 -4.36
C PHE A 124 -13.11 19.26 -3.77
N GLY A 125 -12.13 20.16 -3.86
CA GLY A 125 -12.19 21.53 -3.36
C GLY A 125 -11.94 22.56 -4.47
N ASP A 126 -11.32 23.67 -4.11
CA ASP A 126 -11.15 24.86 -4.95
C ASP A 126 -9.70 25.10 -5.42
N ARG A 127 -8.78 24.16 -5.17
CA ARG A 127 -7.34 24.32 -5.46
C ARG A 127 -6.98 24.21 -6.95
N GLY A 128 -7.83 23.58 -7.76
CA GLY A 128 -7.58 23.37 -9.19
C GLY A 128 -6.47 22.36 -9.48
N TYR A 129 -6.03 22.27 -10.74
CA TYR A 129 -5.00 21.32 -11.17
C TYR A 129 -3.62 21.67 -10.58
N MET A 130 -2.88 20.65 -10.16
CA MET A 130 -1.54 20.77 -9.55
C MET A 130 -0.60 19.75 -10.18
N SER A 131 0.70 20.07 -10.24
CA SER A 131 1.73 19.13 -10.69
C SER A 131 1.98 18.02 -9.67
N VAL A 132 2.62 16.92 -10.08
CA VAL A 132 2.95 15.80 -9.17
C VAL A 132 3.85 16.26 -8.02
N GLU A 133 4.81 17.15 -8.29
CA GLU A 133 5.68 17.73 -7.27
C GLU A 133 4.89 18.56 -6.25
N GLU A 134 3.98 19.41 -6.73
CA GLU A 134 3.12 20.25 -5.88
C GLU A 134 2.18 19.37 -5.02
N LEU A 135 1.62 18.31 -5.61
CA LEU A 135 0.78 17.33 -4.93
C LEU A 135 1.52 16.61 -3.82
N ASN A 136 2.77 16.20 -4.04
CA ASN A 136 3.58 15.52 -3.03
C ASN A 136 3.83 16.41 -1.80
N VAL A 137 4.11 17.70 -2.03
CA VAL A 137 4.31 18.67 -0.94
C VAL A 137 3.01 18.92 -0.19
N GLU A 138 1.90 19.11 -0.90
CA GLU A 138 0.60 19.34 -0.25
C GLU A 138 0.10 18.11 0.50
N TRP A 139 0.36 16.90 -0.01
CA TRP A 139 -0.04 15.65 0.63
C TRP A 139 0.59 15.44 2.00
N GLU A 140 1.89 15.72 2.14
CA GLU A 140 2.55 15.62 3.45
C GLU A 140 2.04 16.71 4.41
N ARG A 141 1.81 17.93 3.92
CA ARG A 141 1.20 18.99 4.73
C ARG A 141 -0.19 18.60 5.25
N LEU A 142 -1.06 18.06 4.40
CA LEU A 142 -2.40 17.65 4.79
C LEU A 142 -2.40 16.47 5.77
N LYS A 143 -1.36 15.62 5.76
CA LYS A 143 -1.18 14.58 6.78
C LYS A 143 -0.84 15.16 8.15
N GLU A 144 0.05 16.15 8.22
CA GLU A 144 0.42 16.84 9.46
C GLU A 144 -0.79 17.58 10.05
N ASP A 145 -1.47 18.38 9.22
CA ASP A 145 -2.65 19.16 9.62
C ASP A 145 -3.76 18.22 10.16
N ALA A 146 -4.00 17.07 9.51
CA ALA A 146 -5.02 16.09 9.95
C ALA A 146 -4.66 15.35 11.25
N ALA A 147 -3.38 15.25 11.59
CA ALA A 147 -2.94 14.63 12.85
C ALA A 147 -3.07 15.59 14.05
N GLY A 148 -3.41 16.87 13.81
CA GLY A 148 -3.48 17.89 14.87
C GLY A 148 -2.11 18.22 15.45
N GLU A 149 -1.04 17.99 14.68
CA GLU A 149 0.34 18.11 15.11
C GLU A 149 0.93 19.45 14.67
N ASP A 150 1.83 20.01 15.49
CA ASP A 150 2.60 21.18 15.11
C ASP A 150 3.53 20.83 13.93
N ARG A 151 3.68 21.75 12.98
CA ARG A 151 4.54 21.51 11.80
C ARG A 151 5.95 21.12 12.23
N GLY A 152 6.40 19.96 11.76
CA GLY A 152 7.71 19.41 12.06
C GLY A 152 7.87 18.79 13.46
N SER A 153 6.79 18.58 14.22
CA SER A 153 6.88 17.94 15.54
C SER A 153 7.06 16.43 15.48
N ARG A 154 6.71 15.80 14.35
CA ARG A 154 6.90 14.37 14.13
C ARG A 154 8.33 14.03 13.71
N SER A 155 8.84 12.93 14.24
CA SER A 155 10.01 12.29 13.63
C SER A 155 9.66 11.88 12.20
N PRO A 156 10.56 12.06 11.21
CA PRO A 156 10.32 11.60 9.84
C PRO A 156 10.00 10.10 9.73
N LEU A 157 10.34 9.32 10.76
CA LEU A 157 10.13 7.88 10.82
C LEU A 157 8.86 7.47 11.57
N ASP A 158 8.11 8.41 12.13
CA ASP A 158 6.87 8.11 12.84
C ASP A 158 5.84 7.45 11.92
N GLY A 159 5.18 6.41 12.44
CA GLY A 159 4.17 5.65 11.71
C GLY A 159 4.69 4.61 10.72
N ILE A 160 6.00 4.33 10.66
CA ILE A 160 6.52 3.17 9.94
C ILE A 160 6.22 1.90 10.76
N PRO A 161 5.38 0.96 10.28
CA PRO A 161 5.00 -0.22 11.05
C PRO A 161 6.20 -1.13 11.34
N ALA A 162 6.29 -1.62 12.58
CA ALA A 162 7.34 -2.57 12.96
C ALA A 162 7.19 -3.94 12.26
N GLY A 163 5.96 -4.35 11.95
CA GLY A 163 5.66 -5.62 11.27
C GLY A 163 5.86 -5.59 9.74
N MET A 164 6.31 -4.48 9.17
CA MET A 164 6.59 -4.38 7.74
C MET A 164 7.82 -5.25 7.37
N PRO A 165 7.81 -6.00 6.25
CA PRO A 165 8.96 -6.76 5.79
C PRO A 165 10.22 -5.89 5.74
N SER A 166 11.36 -6.43 6.17
CA SER A 166 12.59 -5.65 6.42
C SER A 166 13.04 -4.81 5.22
N LEU A 167 12.92 -5.33 4.00
CA LEU A 167 13.33 -4.62 2.78
C LEU A 167 12.38 -3.46 2.45
N ALA A 168 11.07 -3.70 2.50
CA ALA A 168 10.06 -2.64 2.37
C ALA A 168 10.20 -1.58 3.47
N ARG A 169 10.48 -1.99 4.71
CA ARG A 169 10.73 -1.09 5.83
C ARG A 169 11.98 -0.24 5.60
N ALA A 170 13.08 -0.85 5.14
CA ALA A 170 14.31 -0.14 4.80
C ALA A 170 14.06 0.89 3.69
N ALA A 171 13.35 0.50 2.62
CA ALA A 171 12.98 1.40 1.53
C ALA A 171 12.15 2.59 2.05
N LYS A 172 11.18 2.33 2.93
CA LYS A 172 10.33 3.36 3.55
C LYS A 172 11.13 4.33 4.42
N VAL A 173 12.03 3.82 5.25
CA VAL A 173 12.91 4.62 6.11
C VAL A 173 13.78 5.53 5.24
N VAL A 174 14.42 4.98 4.20
CA VAL A 174 15.26 5.75 3.28
C VAL A 174 14.47 6.84 2.56
N ASP A 175 13.28 6.53 2.03
CA ASP A 175 12.40 7.51 1.38
C ASP A 175 12.02 8.65 2.34
N ARG A 176 11.64 8.33 3.59
CA ARG A 176 11.30 9.34 4.61
C ARG A 176 12.47 10.24 4.98
N LEU A 177 13.65 9.66 5.23
CA LEU A 177 14.85 10.44 5.58
C LEU A 177 15.28 11.34 4.43
N ARG A 178 15.17 10.89 3.17
CA ARG A 178 15.44 11.71 1.99
C ARG A 178 14.50 12.89 1.86
N ARG A 179 13.18 12.65 1.99
CA ARG A 179 12.17 13.72 1.94
C ARG A 179 12.40 14.76 3.04
N ALA A 180 12.89 14.34 4.20
CA ALA A 180 13.26 15.23 5.29
C ALA A 180 14.63 15.91 5.12
N GLY A 181 15.38 15.63 4.05
CA GLY A 181 16.72 16.16 3.81
C GLY A 181 17.78 15.68 4.80
N LEU A 182 17.53 14.57 5.51
CA LEU A 182 18.43 14.03 6.54
C LEU A 182 19.50 13.10 5.96
N ILE A 183 19.27 12.58 4.75
CA ILE A 183 20.24 11.79 4.00
C ILE A 183 20.26 12.25 2.55
N GLU A 184 21.46 12.34 1.98
CA GLU A 184 21.64 12.65 0.57
C GLU A 184 21.36 11.42 -0.31
N PRO A 185 21.05 11.59 -1.62
CA PRO A 185 21.14 10.50 -2.57
C PRO A 185 22.56 9.96 -2.49
N ALA A 186 22.72 8.70 -2.08
CA ALA A 186 24.05 8.10 -1.96
C ALA A 186 24.75 8.27 -3.31
N VAL A 187 25.91 8.94 -3.29
CA VAL A 187 26.76 9.11 -4.46
C VAL A 187 26.97 7.73 -5.06
N THR A 188 26.71 7.62 -6.37
CA THR A 188 26.90 6.42 -7.20
C THR A 188 28.34 5.91 -7.23
N GLU A 189 29.26 6.58 -6.53
CA GLU A 189 30.64 6.22 -6.44
C GLU A 189 30.78 5.07 -5.44
N ARG A 190 31.46 4.01 -5.89
CA ARG A 190 32.08 3.07 -4.96
C ARG A 190 32.97 3.89 -4.06
N SER A 191 32.52 4.16 -2.83
CA SER A 191 33.45 4.51 -1.77
C SER A 191 34.53 3.41 -1.75
N PRO A 192 35.82 3.74 -1.64
CA PRO A 192 36.87 2.74 -1.42
C PRO A 192 36.59 1.87 -0.18
N GLU A 193 35.77 2.39 0.73
CA GLU A 193 35.14 1.69 1.85
C GLU A 193 33.83 1.03 1.38
N ASP A 194 33.92 0.13 0.40
CA ASP A 194 32.78 -0.71 0.02
C ASP A 194 32.49 -1.66 1.18
N PRO A 195 31.31 -1.61 1.84
CA PRO A 195 30.96 -2.58 2.88
C PRO A 195 31.03 -4.03 2.38
N LEU A 196 30.90 -4.25 1.06
CA LEU A 196 31.09 -5.55 0.43
C LEU A 196 32.56 -6.02 0.44
N ALA A 197 33.54 -5.13 0.55
CA ALA A 197 34.97 -5.47 0.58
C ALA A 197 35.43 -6.00 1.95
N ALA A 198 34.65 -5.80 3.02
CA ALA A 198 34.98 -6.25 4.38
C ALA A 198 34.51 -7.69 4.71
N ILE A 199 33.93 -8.44 3.75
CA ILE A 199 33.06 -9.59 4.05
C ILE A 199 33.76 -10.93 4.29
N THR A 200 35.09 -11.08 4.21
CA THR A 200 35.71 -12.39 4.45
C THR A 200 36.95 -12.35 5.33
N GLY A 201 36.73 -12.25 6.64
CA GLY A 201 37.69 -12.61 7.68
C GLY A 201 37.01 -13.50 8.74
N PRO A 202 37.74 -14.38 9.44
CA PRO A 202 37.18 -15.37 10.38
C PRO A 202 36.60 -14.81 11.69
N ASP A 203 36.38 -13.50 11.82
CA ASP A 203 35.91 -12.89 13.06
C ASP A 203 34.37 -12.78 13.14
N GLU A 204 33.88 -13.20 14.31
CA GLU A 204 32.52 -13.23 14.89
C GLU A 204 31.35 -12.93 13.93
N GLN A 205 30.51 -13.95 13.73
CA GLN A 205 29.25 -13.92 12.96
C GLN A 205 28.44 -12.62 13.09
N ARG A 206 28.41 -12.00 14.26
CA ARG A 206 27.75 -10.72 14.52
C ARG A 206 28.34 -9.54 13.71
N LEU A 207 29.66 -9.49 13.56
CA LEU A 207 30.34 -8.45 12.76
C LEU A 207 30.04 -8.64 11.27
N ALA A 208 29.96 -9.88 10.81
CA ALA A 208 29.52 -10.20 9.45
C ALA A 208 28.03 -9.82 9.22
N GLU A 209 27.15 -10.07 10.20
CA GLU A 209 25.73 -9.66 10.16
C GLU A 209 25.57 -8.15 10.01
N PHE A 210 26.35 -7.35 10.74
CA PHE A 210 26.37 -5.88 10.58
C PHE A 210 26.83 -5.47 9.19
N GLY A 211 27.96 -6.00 8.71
CA GLY A 211 28.50 -5.65 7.39
C GLY A 211 27.56 -6.01 6.24
N ILE A 212 26.92 -7.18 6.29
CA ILE A 212 25.92 -7.60 5.30
C ILE A 212 24.69 -6.69 5.37
N GLY A 213 24.21 -6.36 6.57
CA GLY A 213 23.09 -5.43 6.76
C GLY A 213 23.35 -4.04 6.17
N ASP A 214 24.53 -3.49 6.43
CA ASP A 214 24.95 -2.19 5.89
C ASP A 214 25.10 -2.23 4.36
N ALA A 215 25.64 -3.32 3.80
CA ALA A 215 25.71 -3.52 2.36
C ALA A 215 24.30 -3.58 1.71
N MET A 216 23.35 -4.30 2.34
CA MET A 216 21.97 -4.34 1.88
C MET A 216 21.32 -2.95 1.95
N LEU A 217 21.53 -2.20 3.04
CA LEU A 217 21.01 -0.84 3.18
C LEU A 217 21.61 0.12 2.15
N ALA A 218 22.91 -0.01 1.84
CA ALA A 218 23.56 0.73 0.76
C ALA A 218 22.92 0.45 -0.61
N LEU A 219 22.53 -0.80 -0.89
CA LEU A 219 21.78 -1.13 -2.10
C LEU A 219 20.39 -0.48 -2.12
N VAL A 220 19.67 -0.47 -0.99
CA VAL A 220 18.38 0.22 -0.85
C VAL A 220 18.52 1.73 -1.08
N LEU A 221 19.56 2.34 -0.52
CA LEU A 221 19.89 3.76 -0.76
C LEU A 221 20.10 4.00 -2.27
N ARG A 222 20.94 3.20 -2.93
CA ARG A 222 21.18 3.35 -4.38
C ARG A 222 19.92 3.15 -5.21
N ALA A 223 19.12 2.14 -4.90
CA ALA A 223 17.86 1.86 -5.59
C ALA A 223 16.91 3.06 -5.50
N GLY A 224 16.68 3.61 -4.30
CA GLY A 224 15.82 4.77 -4.14
C GLY A 224 16.36 6.03 -4.83
N ALA A 225 17.69 6.20 -4.95
CA ALA A 225 18.27 7.35 -5.67
C ALA A 225 18.07 7.23 -7.19
N ALA A 226 17.96 6.00 -7.70
CA ALA A 226 17.65 5.71 -9.08
C ALA A 226 16.14 5.60 -9.38
N GLY A 227 15.26 5.84 -8.39
CA GLY A 227 13.81 5.66 -8.54
C GLY A 227 13.39 4.19 -8.69
N VAL A 228 14.23 3.25 -8.25
CA VAL A 228 13.99 1.81 -8.32
C VAL A 228 13.45 1.32 -6.97
N ASP A 229 12.36 0.56 -7.01
CA ASP A 229 11.88 -0.18 -5.84
C ASP A 229 12.82 -1.37 -5.55
N PRO A 230 13.54 -1.38 -4.42
CA PRO A 230 14.49 -2.45 -4.09
C PRO A 230 13.80 -3.80 -3.85
N ASP A 231 12.56 -3.81 -3.36
CA ASP A 231 11.82 -5.04 -3.06
C ASP A 231 11.44 -5.76 -4.35
N ARG A 232 10.88 -5.01 -5.30
CA ARG A 232 10.64 -5.50 -6.67
C ARG A 232 11.93 -5.91 -7.38
N ALA A 233 12.99 -5.12 -7.26
CA ALA A 233 14.28 -5.46 -7.89
C ALA A 233 14.84 -6.80 -7.39
N LEU A 234 14.69 -7.08 -6.08
CA LEU A 234 15.09 -8.33 -5.49
C LEU A 234 14.19 -9.49 -5.94
N ARG A 235 12.85 -9.33 -5.96
CA ARG A 235 11.93 -10.35 -6.50
C ARG A 235 12.34 -10.79 -7.91
N LEU A 236 12.51 -9.84 -8.83
CA LEU A 236 12.95 -10.13 -10.19
C LEU A 236 14.32 -10.84 -10.26
N ALA A 237 15.22 -10.59 -9.31
CA ALA A 237 16.50 -11.27 -9.24
C ALA A 237 16.35 -12.72 -8.74
N VAL A 238 15.50 -12.94 -7.74
CA VAL A 238 15.16 -14.28 -7.22
C VAL A 238 14.49 -15.11 -8.31
N ASP A 239 13.53 -14.56 -9.05
CA ASP A 239 12.85 -15.27 -10.14
C ASP A 239 13.82 -15.71 -11.23
N ARG A 240 14.74 -14.83 -11.63
CA ARG A 240 15.79 -15.17 -12.59
C ARG A 240 16.72 -16.27 -12.08
N LEU A 241 16.99 -16.31 -10.77
CA LEU A 241 17.82 -17.36 -10.16
C LEU A 241 17.06 -18.69 -10.12
N ALA A 242 15.80 -18.68 -9.68
CA ALA A 242 14.95 -19.85 -9.61
C ALA A 242 14.74 -20.48 -11.00
N ALA A 243 14.49 -19.66 -12.02
CA ALA A 243 14.33 -20.12 -13.40
C ALA A 243 15.56 -20.86 -13.93
N ARG A 244 16.78 -20.49 -13.52
CA ARG A 244 18.00 -21.21 -13.92
C ARG A 244 18.05 -22.62 -13.36
N ALA A 245 17.66 -22.79 -12.09
CA ALA A 245 17.64 -24.09 -11.43
C ALA A 245 16.59 -25.06 -12.01
N MET A 246 15.59 -24.56 -12.75
CA MET A 246 14.57 -25.37 -13.41
C MET A 246 14.97 -25.82 -14.83
N HIS A 247 16.08 -25.30 -15.36
CA HIS A 247 16.58 -25.60 -16.71
C HIS A 247 17.87 -26.44 -16.71
N ASP A 248 18.40 -26.78 -15.53
CA ASP A 248 19.51 -27.73 -15.30
C ASP A 248 18.98 -29.08 -14.78
#